data_AF-A0A9D6QIY9-F1
#
_entry.id   AF-A0A9D6QIY9-F1
#
_cell.length_a   1.000
_cell.length_b   1.000
_cell.length_c   1.000
_cell.angle_alpha   90.00
_cell.angle_beta   90.00
_cell.angle_gamma   90.00
#
_symmetry.space_group_name_H-M   'P 1'
#
loop_
_entity.id
_entity.type
_entity.pdbx_description
1 polymer ?
#
loop_
_entity_poly.entity_id
_entity_poly.type
_entity_poly.pdbx_seq_one_letter_code
_entity_poly.pdbx_strand_id
1 'polypeptide(L)'
;LRHVPVEVPSIDDLNLPAAVRELGFSPRGLVLVTGRTGSGKSTTLAAMIDAINRVTTRNVITVEDPIEFLHRDRMSFIHQREVGLDTQSFSDGLRYVLRQDPDIILIGEIRNLETMSTALMSADTGHLVMSTLHTTDVVQTLQRIISFYPPHQHDEVRLSIASNLLAVVSQRLIPRRDGTGRVPAVEIMLSTPTIREYILSPEKTPLIHGVVGEGVTQYGMQTFDQSVLGLLKDGLITEEEALKNCNNPNELALKLKGISSTSDRTWLPVDDAHDEAGLAPSGSGAAAGAGKPRGRAALPGLE
;
A
#
# COMPACT_ATOMS: atom_id res chain seq x y z
N LEU A 1 -31.81 7.08 4.88
CA LEU A 1 -31.40 5.84 4.19
C LEU A 1 -29.99 6.06 3.66
N ARG A 2 -28.99 5.33 4.18
CA ARG A 2 -27.62 5.32 3.64
C ARG A 2 -27.60 4.34 2.47
N HIS A 3 -27.09 4.75 1.31
CA HIS A 3 -26.92 3.85 0.16
C HIS A 3 -25.57 3.15 0.28
N VAL A 4 -25.57 1.83 0.36
CA VAL A 4 -24.35 1.00 0.41
C VAL A 4 -24.10 0.44 -0.99
N PRO A 5 -23.01 0.85 -1.67
CA PRO A 5 -22.70 0.37 -3.01
C PRO A 5 -22.38 -1.14 -3.00
N VAL A 6 -22.84 -1.83 -4.04
CA VAL A 6 -22.50 -3.24 -4.34
C VAL A 6 -21.42 -3.32 -5.43
N GLU A 7 -21.36 -2.30 -6.28
CA GLU A 7 -20.34 -2.20 -7.33
C GLU A 7 -19.07 -1.58 -6.73
N VAL A 8 -18.01 -2.37 -6.72
CA VAL A 8 -16.70 -1.99 -6.20
C VAL A 8 -15.81 -1.63 -7.39
N PRO A 9 -15.23 -0.42 -7.44
CA PRO A 9 -14.26 -0.06 -8.47
C PRO A 9 -13.05 -1.01 -8.45
N SER A 10 -12.49 -1.31 -9.63
CA SER A 10 -11.24 -2.08 -9.66
C SER A 10 -10.05 -1.24 -9.18
N ILE A 11 -8.95 -1.89 -8.79
CA ILE A 11 -7.72 -1.19 -8.39
C ILE A 11 -7.21 -0.27 -9.51
N ASP A 12 -7.34 -0.72 -10.77
CA ASP A 12 -6.91 0.04 -11.94
C ASP A 12 -7.85 1.23 -12.19
N ASP A 13 -9.18 1.08 -12.00
CA ASP A 13 -10.15 2.19 -12.08
C ASP A 13 -9.88 3.29 -11.03
N LEU A 14 -9.32 2.90 -9.89
CA LEU A 14 -8.92 3.82 -8.82
C LEU A 14 -7.59 4.52 -9.10
N ASN A 15 -6.88 4.19 -10.18
CA ASN A 15 -5.55 4.69 -10.48
C ASN A 15 -4.54 4.43 -9.35
N LEU A 16 -4.65 3.26 -8.72
CA LEU A 16 -3.73 2.81 -7.67
C LEU A 16 -2.55 2.02 -8.28
N PRO A 17 -1.33 2.15 -7.73
CA PRO A 17 -0.18 1.39 -8.22
C PRO A 17 -0.38 -0.13 -8.10
N ALA A 18 0.21 -0.88 -9.03
CA ALA A 18 0.14 -2.35 -9.05
C ALA A 18 0.58 -3.02 -7.74
N ALA A 19 1.55 -2.42 -7.04
CA ALA A 19 2.01 -2.89 -5.73
C ALA A 19 0.85 -3.00 -4.71
N VAL A 20 -0.15 -2.11 -4.76
CA VAL A 20 -1.33 -2.17 -3.87
C VAL A 20 -2.18 -3.40 -4.16
N ARG A 21 -2.35 -3.77 -5.44
CA ARG A 21 -3.05 -4.99 -5.85
C ARG A 21 -2.32 -6.23 -5.35
N GLU A 22 -1.02 -6.29 -5.56
CA GLU A 22 -0.17 -7.44 -5.21
C GLU A 22 -0.19 -7.75 -3.70
N LEU A 23 -0.29 -6.72 -2.86
CA LEU A 23 -0.44 -6.89 -1.41
C LEU A 23 -1.65 -7.75 -1.03
N GLY A 24 -2.75 -7.65 -1.79
CA GLY A 24 -3.95 -8.46 -1.55
C GLY A 24 -3.76 -9.96 -1.76
N PHE A 25 -2.75 -10.35 -2.55
CA PHE A 25 -2.46 -11.75 -2.86
C PHE A 25 -1.36 -12.33 -1.98
N SER A 26 -0.88 -11.58 -0.98
CA SER A 26 0.11 -12.06 -0.03
C SER A 26 -0.42 -13.27 0.75
N PRO A 27 0.40 -14.28 1.04
CA PRO A 27 -0.08 -15.49 1.71
C PRO A 27 -0.48 -15.23 3.17
N ARG A 28 0.21 -14.30 3.85
CA ARG A 28 0.00 -13.93 5.26
C ARG A 28 0.71 -12.62 5.59
N GLY A 29 0.33 -12.00 6.70
CA GLY A 29 0.95 -10.79 7.25
C GLY A 29 -0.04 -9.65 7.38
N LEU A 30 0.43 -8.46 7.75
CA LEU A 30 -0.41 -7.30 8.05
C LEU A 30 -0.23 -6.20 6.98
N VAL A 31 -1.34 -5.82 6.33
CA VAL A 31 -1.42 -4.68 5.41
C VAL A 31 -2.23 -3.56 6.05
N LEU A 32 -1.66 -2.38 6.13
CA LEU A 32 -2.33 -1.21 6.72
C LEU A 32 -2.59 -0.15 5.66
N VAL A 33 -3.86 0.19 5.46
CA VAL A 33 -4.28 1.29 4.59
C VAL A 33 -4.63 2.49 5.45
N THR A 34 -3.86 3.57 5.34
CA THR A 34 -3.95 4.70 6.28
C THR A 34 -4.30 6.00 5.57
N GLY A 35 -4.75 6.99 6.33
CA GLY A 35 -5.18 8.28 5.81
C GLY A 35 -6.33 8.87 6.62
N ARG A 36 -6.59 10.16 6.42
CA ARG A 36 -7.69 10.87 7.08
C ARG A 36 -9.06 10.33 6.66
N THR A 37 -10.12 10.73 7.35
CA THR A 37 -11.49 10.42 6.92
C THR A 37 -11.72 10.94 5.50
N GLY A 38 -12.36 10.12 4.65
CA GLY A 38 -12.61 10.47 3.25
C GLY A 38 -11.40 10.37 2.33
N SER A 39 -10.31 9.70 2.72
CA SER A 39 -9.13 9.47 1.85
C SER A 39 -9.23 8.23 0.95
N GLY A 40 -10.38 7.56 0.91
CA GLY A 40 -10.59 6.38 0.04
C GLY A 40 -10.14 5.03 0.63
N LYS A 41 -9.76 4.95 1.91
CA LYS A 41 -9.26 3.71 2.55
C LYS A 41 -10.18 2.50 2.35
N SER A 42 -11.46 2.65 2.70
CA SER A 42 -12.45 1.57 2.58
C SER A 42 -12.67 1.17 1.12
N THR A 43 -12.62 2.12 0.18
CA THR A 43 -12.70 1.86 -1.26
C THR A 43 -11.51 1.05 -1.75
N THR A 44 -10.29 1.37 -1.31
CA THR A 44 -9.08 0.61 -1.65
C THR A 44 -9.15 -0.81 -1.10
N LEU A 45 -9.51 -0.98 0.18
CA LEU A 45 -9.65 -2.31 0.78
C LEU A 45 -10.74 -3.12 0.10
N ALA A 46 -11.90 -2.52 -0.20
CA ALA A 46 -12.95 -3.18 -0.97
C ALA A 46 -12.44 -3.63 -2.34
N ALA A 47 -11.70 -2.77 -3.06
CA ALA A 47 -11.12 -3.12 -4.36
C ALA A 47 -10.11 -4.28 -4.26
N MET A 48 -9.31 -4.33 -3.18
CA MET A 48 -8.39 -5.45 -2.92
C MET A 48 -9.15 -6.74 -2.67
N ILE A 49 -10.18 -6.72 -1.81
CA ILE A 49 -11.03 -7.88 -1.52
C ILE A 49 -11.78 -8.35 -2.78
N ASP A 50 -12.32 -7.43 -3.59
CA ASP A 50 -13.01 -7.77 -4.84
C ASP A 50 -12.05 -8.41 -5.86
N ALA A 51 -10.81 -7.90 -5.97
CA ALA A 51 -9.79 -8.49 -6.84
C ALA A 51 -9.46 -9.94 -6.43
N ILE A 52 -9.32 -10.21 -5.13
CA ILE A 52 -9.09 -11.55 -4.58
C ILE A 52 -10.29 -12.47 -4.86
N ASN A 53 -11.50 -11.99 -4.56
CA ASN A 53 -12.75 -12.73 -4.72
C ASN A 53 -13.04 -13.13 -6.17
N ARG A 54 -12.51 -12.40 -7.16
CA ARG A 54 -12.68 -12.74 -8.58
C ARG A 54 -11.82 -13.91 -9.05
N VAL A 55 -10.67 -14.15 -8.43
CA VAL A 55 -9.63 -15.01 -9.03
C VAL A 55 -9.06 -16.07 -8.09
N THR A 56 -9.42 -16.05 -6.81
CA THR A 56 -8.92 -17.01 -5.81
C THR A 56 -10.04 -17.64 -5.01
N THR A 57 -9.78 -18.81 -4.43
CA THR A 57 -10.68 -19.48 -3.50
C THR A 57 -10.18 -19.25 -2.07
N ARG A 58 -10.71 -18.23 -1.40
CA ARG A 58 -10.35 -17.87 -0.03
C ARG A 58 -11.59 -17.73 0.85
N ASN A 59 -11.43 -17.92 2.15
CA ASN A 59 -12.41 -17.53 3.14
C ASN A 59 -12.05 -16.15 3.71
N VAL A 60 -12.83 -15.13 3.37
CA VAL A 60 -12.64 -13.74 3.80
C VAL A 60 -13.64 -13.41 4.88
N ILE A 61 -13.15 -12.94 6.04
CA ILE A 61 -14.02 -12.47 7.11
C ILE A 61 -13.72 -10.99 7.38
N THR A 62 -14.75 -10.15 7.34
CA THR A 62 -14.65 -8.72 7.65
C THR A 62 -15.40 -8.39 8.93
N VAL A 63 -14.85 -7.47 9.72
CA VAL A 63 -15.51 -6.85 10.88
C VAL A 63 -15.43 -5.34 10.70
N GLU A 64 -16.57 -4.68 10.53
CA GLU A 64 -16.67 -3.28 10.07
C GLU A 64 -17.66 -2.46 10.93
N ASP A 65 -17.51 -1.13 10.96
CA ASP A 65 -18.36 -0.21 11.73
C ASP A 65 -18.58 1.13 10.98
N PRO A 66 -19.58 1.26 10.10
CA PRO A 66 -20.44 0.19 9.55
C PRO A 66 -19.82 -0.46 8.31
N ILE A 67 -20.50 -1.43 7.69
CA ILE A 67 -20.11 -2.00 6.39
C ILE A 67 -20.20 -0.93 5.30
N GLU A 68 -19.11 -0.64 4.60
CA GLU A 68 -19.09 0.42 3.57
C GLU A 68 -19.35 -0.08 2.15
N PHE A 69 -19.01 -1.34 1.87
CA PHE A 69 -19.23 -2.00 0.59
C PHE A 69 -19.80 -3.40 0.82
N LEU A 70 -20.81 -3.79 0.04
CA LEU A 70 -21.32 -5.15 0.07
C LEU A 70 -20.62 -6.00 -0.97
N HIS A 71 -19.95 -7.05 -0.52
CA HIS A 71 -19.31 -8.02 -1.37
C HIS A 71 -20.21 -9.25 -1.51
N ARG A 72 -20.48 -9.65 -2.75
CA ARG A 72 -21.11 -10.94 -3.05
C ARG A 72 -20.06 -12.00 -3.26
N ASP A 73 -20.32 -13.20 -2.77
CA ASP A 73 -19.48 -14.37 -3.05
C ASP A 73 -19.29 -14.57 -4.56
N ARG A 74 -18.06 -14.91 -4.93
CA ARG A 74 -17.69 -15.34 -6.29
C ARG A 74 -16.82 -16.59 -6.21
N MET A 75 -15.50 -16.46 -6.37
CA MET A 75 -14.57 -17.56 -6.17
C MET A 75 -14.24 -17.75 -4.68
N SER A 76 -14.33 -16.68 -3.89
CA SER A 76 -14.15 -16.68 -2.44
C SER A 76 -15.48 -16.61 -1.70
N PHE A 77 -15.50 -17.11 -0.47
CA PHE A 77 -16.55 -16.85 0.51
C PHE A 77 -16.25 -15.56 1.24
N ILE A 78 -17.24 -14.67 1.38
CA ILE A 78 -17.09 -13.39 2.07
C ILE A 78 -18.14 -13.28 3.17
N HIS A 79 -17.67 -13.26 4.41
CA HIS A 79 -18.48 -13.08 5.60
C HIS A 79 -18.25 -11.70 6.19
N GLN A 80 -19.20 -10.78 6.00
CA GLN A 80 -19.13 -9.44 6.56
C GLN A 80 -19.91 -9.35 7.87
N ARG A 81 -19.32 -8.71 8.88
CA ARG A 81 -19.96 -8.44 10.18
C ARG A 81 -19.95 -6.96 10.47
N GLU A 82 -21.12 -6.40 10.72
CA GLU A 82 -21.27 -5.03 11.20
C GLU A 82 -21.29 -4.98 12.74
N VAL A 83 -20.45 -4.15 13.33
CA VAL A 83 -20.45 -3.87 14.77
C VAL A 83 -21.76 -3.17 15.14
N GLY A 84 -22.37 -3.61 16.24
CA GLY A 84 -23.69 -3.17 16.70
C GLY A 84 -24.87 -3.93 16.08
N LEU A 85 -24.66 -4.69 14.99
CA LEU A 85 -25.69 -5.52 14.36
C LEU A 85 -25.36 -7.01 14.47
N ASP A 86 -24.23 -7.45 13.91
CA ASP A 86 -23.81 -8.86 13.86
C ASP A 86 -22.88 -9.24 15.02
N THR A 87 -22.15 -8.26 15.57
CA THR A 87 -21.28 -8.40 16.75
C THR A 87 -21.38 -7.18 17.65
N GLN A 88 -21.10 -7.32 18.94
CA GLN A 88 -21.20 -6.21 19.90
C GLN A 88 -20.01 -5.23 19.82
N SER A 89 -18.83 -5.73 19.45
CA SER A 89 -17.60 -4.96 19.37
C SER A 89 -16.63 -5.58 18.36
N PHE A 90 -15.57 -4.83 17.99
CA PHE A 90 -14.46 -5.39 17.21
C PHE A 90 -13.81 -6.57 17.93
N SER A 91 -13.55 -6.44 19.23
CA SER A 91 -12.91 -7.48 20.04
C SER A 91 -13.75 -8.76 20.06
N ASP A 92 -15.06 -8.65 20.26
CA ASP A 92 -15.98 -9.80 20.20
C ASP A 92 -16.04 -10.40 18.80
N GLY A 93 -16.07 -9.54 17.77
CA GLY A 93 -16.10 -9.97 16.38
C GLY A 93 -14.88 -10.82 16.04
N LEU A 94 -13.69 -10.31 16.37
CA LEU A 94 -12.40 -10.93 16.07
C LEU A 94 -12.13 -12.20 16.90
N ARG A 95 -12.62 -12.27 18.14
CA ARG A 95 -12.44 -13.45 19.01
C ARG A 95 -12.93 -14.75 18.37
N TYR A 96 -14.00 -14.67 17.58
CA TYR A 96 -14.56 -15.83 16.89
C TYR A 96 -13.98 -16.04 15.50
N VAL A 97 -13.43 -15.01 14.85
CA VAL A 97 -12.87 -15.10 13.49
C VAL A 97 -11.83 -16.20 13.38
N LEU A 98 -10.90 -16.31 14.35
CA LEU A 98 -9.83 -17.31 14.34
C LEU A 98 -10.29 -18.77 14.39
N ARG A 99 -11.57 -19.03 14.70
CA ARG A 99 -12.14 -20.39 14.74
C ARG A 99 -13.00 -20.71 13.52
N GLN A 100 -13.04 -19.81 12.54
CA GLN A 100 -13.87 -19.92 11.36
C GLN A 100 -13.06 -20.21 10.10
N ASP A 101 -11.83 -20.71 10.28
CA ASP A 101 -10.92 -21.04 9.19
C ASP A 101 -10.73 -19.90 8.17
N PRO A 102 -10.50 -18.65 8.60
CA PRO A 102 -10.30 -17.54 7.67
C PRO A 102 -8.95 -17.69 6.96
N ASP A 103 -8.90 -17.28 5.70
CA ASP A 103 -7.63 -16.99 5.02
C ASP A 103 -7.25 -15.52 5.20
N ILE A 104 -8.26 -14.65 5.10
CA ILE A 104 -8.11 -13.19 5.10
C ILE A 104 -9.04 -12.61 6.14
N ILE A 105 -8.50 -11.70 6.95
CA ILE A 105 -9.24 -10.98 7.99
C ILE A 105 -9.17 -9.49 7.69
N LEU A 106 -10.31 -8.87 7.44
CA LEU A 106 -10.42 -7.42 7.33
C LEU A 106 -10.95 -6.85 8.64
N ILE A 107 -10.19 -5.95 9.24
CA ILE A 107 -10.58 -5.18 10.41
C ILE A 107 -10.85 -3.76 9.93
N GLY A 108 -12.08 -3.27 10.06
CA GLY A 108 -12.49 -1.98 9.52
C GLY A 108 -11.54 -0.85 9.93
N GLU A 109 -11.14 -0.83 11.21
CA GLU A 109 -10.09 0.05 11.70
C GLU A 109 -9.47 -0.44 13.01
N ILE A 110 -8.25 0.02 13.29
CA ILE A 110 -7.57 -0.19 14.57
C ILE A 110 -7.57 1.12 15.35
N ARG A 111 -8.29 1.13 16.48
CA ARG A 111 -8.40 2.31 17.37
C ARG A 111 -7.62 2.18 18.68
N ASN A 112 -7.28 0.96 19.09
CA ASN A 112 -6.74 0.68 20.42
C ASN A 112 -5.78 -0.52 20.44
N LEU A 113 -5.16 -0.74 21.60
CA LEU A 113 -4.22 -1.84 21.87
C LEU A 113 -4.85 -3.19 21.53
N GLU A 114 -6.04 -3.48 22.06
CA GLU A 114 -6.68 -4.80 21.94
C GLU A 114 -6.89 -5.22 20.48
N THR A 115 -7.41 -4.30 19.66
CA THR A 115 -7.63 -4.56 18.22
C THR A 115 -6.30 -4.75 17.49
N MET A 116 -5.29 -3.92 17.80
CA MET A 116 -3.96 -4.04 17.20
C MET A 116 -3.27 -5.35 17.56
N SER A 117 -3.32 -5.75 18.84
CA SER A 117 -2.73 -7.01 19.30
C SER A 117 -3.40 -8.20 18.64
N THR A 118 -4.72 -8.15 18.47
CA THR A 118 -5.47 -9.20 17.75
C THR A 118 -5.07 -9.26 16.28
N ALA A 119 -4.88 -8.11 15.63
CA ALA A 119 -4.40 -8.03 14.25
C ALA A 119 -3.00 -8.65 14.09
N LEU A 120 -2.06 -8.29 14.97
CA LEU A 120 -0.70 -8.83 14.95
C LEU A 120 -0.69 -10.34 15.21
N MET A 121 -1.43 -10.81 16.21
CA MET A 121 -1.53 -12.25 16.52
C MET A 121 -2.15 -13.04 15.35
N SER A 122 -3.15 -12.47 14.69
CA SER A 122 -3.78 -13.09 13.51
C SER A 122 -2.78 -13.19 12.35
N ALA A 123 -1.99 -12.13 12.11
CA ALA A 123 -0.94 -12.15 11.09
C ALA A 123 0.16 -13.18 11.41
N ASP A 124 0.57 -13.27 12.68
CA ASP A 124 1.59 -14.20 13.18
C ASP A 124 1.18 -15.67 13.02
N THR A 125 -0.11 -15.94 13.21
CA THR A 125 -0.71 -17.29 13.04
C THR A 125 -0.95 -17.68 11.59
N GLY A 126 -0.53 -16.84 10.62
CA GLY A 126 -0.51 -17.21 9.20
C GLY A 126 -1.64 -16.65 8.36
N HIS A 127 -2.42 -15.70 8.88
CA HIS A 127 -3.51 -15.04 8.13
C HIS A 127 -3.01 -13.80 7.41
N LEU A 128 -3.65 -13.43 6.29
CA LEU A 128 -3.51 -12.09 5.75
C LEU A 128 -4.50 -11.17 6.45
N VAL A 129 -3.99 -10.18 7.19
CA VAL A 129 -4.79 -9.21 7.92
C VAL A 129 -4.72 -7.87 7.21
N MET A 130 -5.87 -7.27 6.93
CA MET A 130 -5.98 -5.94 6.36
C MET A 130 -6.71 -5.04 7.33
N SER A 131 -6.21 -3.82 7.52
CA SER A 131 -6.88 -2.87 8.41
C SER A 131 -6.60 -1.42 8.03
N THR A 132 -7.35 -0.50 8.64
CA THR A 132 -7.10 0.93 8.53
C THR A 132 -6.64 1.59 9.83
N LEU A 133 -5.90 2.69 9.69
CA LEU A 133 -5.65 3.68 10.75
C LEU A 133 -5.79 5.11 10.21
N HIS A 134 -6.00 6.07 11.11
CA HIS A 134 -6.17 7.50 10.78
C HIS A 134 -4.88 8.31 10.91
N THR A 135 -3.77 7.77 10.39
CA THR A 135 -2.46 8.43 10.31
C THR A 135 -2.21 8.98 8.91
N THR A 136 -1.30 9.95 8.77
CA THR A 136 -1.11 10.68 7.50
C THR A 136 0.03 10.19 6.63
N ASP A 137 0.92 9.36 7.19
CA ASP A 137 2.11 8.82 6.53
C ASP A 137 2.59 7.53 7.23
N VAL A 138 3.58 6.88 6.62
CA VAL A 138 4.15 5.60 7.07
C VAL A 138 4.77 5.71 8.47
N VAL A 139 5.59 6.73 8.72
CA VAL A 139 6.33 6.88 9.98
C VAL A 139 5.37 7.12 11.15
N GLN A 140 4.39 8.00 10.97
CA GLN A 140 3.33 8.24 11.96
C GLN A 140 2.48 7.00 12.19
N THR A 141 2.24 6.18 11.16
CA THR A 141 1.53 4.91 11.32
C THR A 141 2.27 3.99 12.29
N LEU A 142 3.58 3.79 12.09
CA LEU A 142 4.40 2.96 12.98
C LEU A 142 4.42 3.52 14.42
N GLN A 143 4.65 4.82 14.56
CA GLN A 143 4.65 5.48 15.87
C GLN A 143 3.30 5.36 16.57
N ARG A 144 2.19 5.50 15.84
CA ARG A 144 0.83 5.38 16.38
C ARG A 144 0.58 3.97 16.91
N ILE A 145 0.95 2.94 16.16
CA ILE A 145 0.80 1.55 16.59
C ILE A 145 1.56 1.31 17.88
N ILE A 146 2.83 1.72 17.95
CA ILE A 146 3.67 1.56 19.14
C ILE A 146 3.07 2.33 20.33
N SER A 147 2.50 3.51 20.09
CA SER A 147 1.88 4.33 21.15
C SER A 147 0.64 3.71 21.80
N PHE A 148 0.03 2.68 21.20
CA PHE A 148 -1.04 1.94 21.87
C PHE A 148 -0.53 1.13 23.05
N TYR A 149 0.76 0.78 23.06
CA TYR A 149 1.37 -0.10 24.06
C TYR A 149 2.07 0.71 25.16
N PRO A 150 2.08 0.21 26.41
CA PRO A 150 2.85 0.82 27.49
C PRO A 150 4.36 0.71 27.20
N PRO A 151 5.19 1.66 27.69
CA PRO A 151 6.61 1.75 27.32
C PRO A 151 7.43 0.46 27.51
N HIS A 152 7.11 -0.34 28.54
CA HIS A 152 7.82 -1.59 28.82
C HIS A 152 7.54 -2.71 27.79
N GLN A 153 6.56 -2.54 26.90
CA GLN A 153 6.22 -3.47 25.82
C GLN A 153 6.68 -2.97 24.44
N HIS A 154 7.35 -1.81 24.37
CA HIS A 154 7.71 -1.20 23.09
C HIS A 154 8.68 -2.05 22.26
N ASP A 155 9.63 -2.72 22.91
CA ASP A 155 10.59 -3.59 22.21
C ASP A 155 9.89 -4.84 21.65
N GLU A 156 8.98 -5.43 22.43
CA GLU A 156 8.20 -6.61 22.03
C GLU A 156 7.26 -6.29 20.85
N VAL A 157 6.51 -5.19 20.93
CA VAL A 157 5.62 -4.82 19.82
C VAL A 157 6.40 -4.45 18.57
N ARG A 158 7.56 -3.80 18.68
CA ARG A 158 8.43 -3.52 17.51
C ARG A 158 8.88 -4.80 16.83
N LEU A 159 9.26 -5.83 17.60
CA LEU A 159 9.60 -7.13 17.06
C LEU A 159 8.43 -7.78 16.33
N SER A 160 7.23 -7.72 16.93
CA SER A 160 6.01 -8.25 16.30
C SER A 160 5.66 -7.51 15.01
N ILE A 161 5.73 -6.17 14.99
CA ILE A 161 5.50 -5.36 13.79
C ILE A 161 6.54 -5.70 12.71
N ALA A 162 7.83 -5.74 13.06
CA ALA A 162 8.89 -6.05 12.10
C ALA A 162 8.75 -7.46 11.49
N SER A 163 8.16 -8.40 12.22
CA SER A 163 7.93 -9.77 11.75
C SER A 163 6.69 -9.90 10.87
N ASN A 164 5.61 -9.18 11.23
CA ASN A 164 4.29 -9.41 10.67
C ASN A 164 3.81 -8.35 9.68
N LEU A 165 4.31 -7.12 9.75
CA LEU A 165 3.92 -6.05 8.83
C LEU A 165 4.42 -6.39 7.41
N LEU A 166 3.53 -6.38 6.44
CA LEU A 166 3.86 -6.47 5.01
C LEU A 166 4.06 -5.09 4.42
N ALA A 167 3.10 -4.19 4.67
CA ALA A 167 3.09 -2.88 4.06
C ALA A 167 2.23 -1.86 4.82
N VAL A 168 2.57 -0.59 4.60
CA VAL A 168 1.74 0.56 4.92
C VAL A 168 1.48 1.34 3.64
N VAL A 169 0.21 1.57 3.33
CA VAL A 169 -0.27 2.35 2.19
C VAL A 169 -1.01 3.57 2.72
N SER A 170 -0.35 4.72 2.77
CA SER A 170 -0.95 5.97 3.21
C SER A 170 -1.56 6.71 2.03
N GLN A 171 -2.80 7.20 2.17
CA GLN A 171 -3.57 7.75 1.05
C GLN A 171 -4.11 9.15 1.32
N ARG A 172 -4.17 9.95 0.25
CA ARG A 172 -4.83 11.26 0.18
C ARG A 172 -5.55 11.36 -1.17
N LEU A 173 -6.71 12.01 -1.21
CA LEU A 173 -7.45 12.24 -2.46
C LEU A 173 -7.23 13.67 -2.94
N ILE A 174 -6.70 13.83 -4.15
CA ILE A 174 -6.41 15.12 -4.78
C ILE A 174 -7.46 15.40 -5.87
N PRO A 175 -8.03 16.62 -5.95
CA PRO A 175 -8.93 16.99 -7.04
C PRO A 175 -8.29 16.78 -8.42
N ARG A 176 -9.02 16.15 -9.34
CA ARG A 176 -8.55 15.99 -10.72
C ARG A 176 -8.60 17.31 -11.48
N ARG A 177 -7.66 17.50 -12.39
CA ARG A 177 -7.59 18.67 -13.28
C ARG A 177 -8.83 18.80 -14.17
N ASP A 178 -9.44 17.69 -14.56
CA ASP A 178 -10.63 17.65 -15.42
C ASP A 178 -11.96 17.94 -14.67
N GLY A 179 -11.91 18.09 -13.33
CA GLY A 179 -13.09 18.33 -12.50
C GLY A 179 -14.00 17.11 -12.30
N THR A 180 -13.63 15.93 -12.80
CA THR A 180 -14.48 14.72 -12.75
C THR A 180 -14.42 13.95 -11.43
N GLY A 181 -13.78 14.51 -10.41
CA GLY A 181 -13.68 13.90 -9.09
C GLY A 181 -12.29 14.07 -8.48
N ARG A 182 -11.78 12.99 -7.88
CA ARG A 182 -10.49 12.97 -7.19
C ARG A 182 -9.68 11.74 -7.60
N VAL A 183 -8.37 11.85 -7.50
CA VAL A 183 -7.41 10.77 -7.74
C VAL A 183 -6.60 10.52 -6.46
N PRO A 184 -6.30 9.26 -6.09
CA PRO A 184 -5.49 8.97 -4.92
C PRO A 184 -4.00 9.25 -5.20
N ALA A 185 -3.39 10.05 -4.33
CA ALA A 185 -1.94 10.06 -4.14
C ALA A 185 -1.62 9.14 -2.96
N VAL A 186 -0.63 8.27 -3.14
CA VAL A 186 -0.33 7.21 -2.17
C VAL A 186 1.16 7.12 -1.85
N GLU A 187 1.49 7.04 -0.57
CA GLU A 187 2.79 6.60 -0.07
C GLU A 187 2.72 5.10 0.23
N ILE A 188 3.70 4.33 -0.25
CA ILE A 188 3.75 2.87 -0.15
C ILE A 188 5.10 2.47 0.46
N MET A 189 5.05 1.87 1.65
CA MET A 189 6.20 1.21 2.26
C MET A 189 5.96 -0.30 2.28
N LEU A 190 6.93 -1.08 1.78
CA LEU A 190 6.96 -2.53 1.96
C LEU A 190 8.01 -2.93 3.01
N SER A 191 7.76 -3.99 3.77
CA SER A 191 8.64 -4.44 4.86
C SER A 191 9.84 -5.26 4.37
N THR A 192 10.78 -4.60 3.71
CA THR A 192 12.10 -5.14 3.33
C THR A 192 12.98 -5.40 4.57
N PRO A 193 14.08 -6.17 4.45
CA PRO A 193 14.99 -6.38 5.57
C PRO A 193 15.47 -5.08 6.25
N THR A 194 15.79 -4.05 5.47
CA THR A 194 16.20 -2.73 5.99
C THR A 194 15.07 -2.04 6.76
N ILE A 195 13.84 -2.07 6.23
CA ILE A 195 12.67 -1.50 6.91
C ILE A 195 12.41 -2.21 8.24
N ARG A 196 12.52 -3.55 8.26
CA ARG A 196 12.36 -4.34 9.49
C ARG A 196 13.42 -3.96 10.53
N GLU A 197 14.69 -3.82 10.12
CA GLU A 197 15.75 -3.34 11.01
C GLU A 197 15.42 -1.94 11.58
N TYR A 198 14.89 -1.03 10.75
CA TYR A 198 14.57 0.33 11.17
C TYR A 198 13.34 0.40 12.08
N ILE A 199 12.41 -0.55 11.96
CA ILE A 199 11.28 -0.71 12.88
C ILE A 199 11.75 -1.16 14.26
N LEU A 200 12.76 -2.04 14.34
CA LEU A 200 13.32 -2.52 15.61
C LEU A 200 14.00 -1.39 16.40
N SER A 201 14.60 -0.42 15.70
CA SER A 201 15.38 0.68 16.27
C SER A 201 14.57 2.00 16.35
N PRO A 202 14.19 2.50 17.54
CA PRO A 202 13.46 3.77 17.68
C PRO A 202 14.12 4.97 17.00
N GLU A 203 15.45 5.03 17.04
CA GLU A 203 16.28 6.08 16.44
C GLU A 203 16.34 6.00 14.91
N LYS A 204 16.13 4.82 14.33
CA LYS A 204 16.12 4.60 12.87
C LYS A 204 14.73 4.69 12.26
N THR A 205 13.67 4.51 13.05
CA THR A 205 12.28 4.61 12.54
C THR A 205 12.01 5.90 11.74
N PRO A 206 12.50 7.11 12.14
CA PRO A 206 12.32 8.31 11.32
C PRO A 206 13.00 8.27 9.95
N LEU A 207 14.06 7.45 9.79
CA LEU A 207 14.81 7.33 8.54
C LEU A 207 14.09 6.48 7.49
N ILE A 208 13.00 5.80 7.85
CA ILE A 208 12.21 4.96 6.95
C ILE A 208 11.71 5.75 5.72
N HIS A 209 11.36 7.02 5.88
CA HIS A 209 10.92 7.86 4.76
C HIS A 209 11.96 7.92 3.62
N GLY A 210 13.25 8.02 3.96
CA GLY A 210 14.33 8.01 2.96
C GLY A 210 14.43 6.66 2.24
N VAL A 211 14.34 5.56 3.00
CA VAL A 211 14.37 4.19 2.44
C VAL A 211 13.20 3.94 1.50
N VAL A 212 12.01 4.45 1.83
CA VAL A 212 10.83 4.39 0.95
C VAL A 212 11.08 5.11 -0.37
N GLY A 213 11.69 6.30 -0.32
CA GLY A 213 12.04 7.08 -1.53
C GLY A 213 13.08 6.42 -2.41
N GLU A 214 14.00 5.63 -1.85
CA GLU A 214 15.01 4.86 -2.58
C GLU A 214 14.46 3.52 -3.13
N GLY A 215 13.36 3.02 -2.56
CA GLY A 215 12.79 1.71 -2.87
C GLY A 215 11.91 1.63 -4.12
N VAL A 216 11.79 2.72 -4.89
CA VAL A 216 10.86 2.83 -6.03
C VAL A 216 11.08 1.75 -7.07
N THR A 217 12.27 1.72 -7.67
CA THR A 217 12.55 0.84 -8.81
C THR A 217 12.59 -0.63 -8.42
N GLN A 218 13.16 -0.93 -7.25
CA GLN A 218 13.42 -2.31 -6.85
C GLN A 218 12.21 -2.98 -6.21
N TYR A 219 11.40 -2.23 -5.47
CA TYR A 219 10.34 -2.78 -4.62
C TYR A 219 8.96 -2.19 -4.91
N GLY A 220 8.82 -1.20 -5.80
CA GLY A 220 7.55 -0.51 -6.02
C GLY A 220 7.09 0.32 -4.81
N MET A 221 8.02 0.69 -3.92
CA MET A 221 7.74 1.68 -2.88
C MET A 221 7.60 3.07 -3.49
N GLN A 222 7.01 4.00 -2.75
CA GLN A 222 7.04 5.41 -3.16
C GLN A 222 6.64 6.31 -2.00
N THR A 223 7.19 7.51 -1.99
CA THR A 223 6.75 8.61 -1.13
C THR A 223 5.50 9.30 -1.70
N PHE A 224 4.78 10.04 -0.87
CA PHE A 224 3.71 10.92 -1.36
C PHE A 224 4.19 11.89 -2.44
N ASP A 225 5.39 12.42 -2.24
CA ASP A 225 6.05 13.38 -3.10
C ASP A 225 6.31 12.83 -4.51
N GLN A 226 6.82 11.59 -4.59
CA GLN A 226 6.96 10.86 -5.85
C GLN A 226 5.60 10.55 -6.50
N SER A 227 4.61 10.14 -5.71
CA SER A 227 3.25 9.86 -6.20
C SER A 227 2.59 11.12 -6.79
N VAL A 228 2.66 12.26 -6.09
CA VAL A 228 2.12 13.54 -6.55
C VAL A 228 2.82 14.00 -7.83
N LEU A 229 4.14 13.84 -7.92
CA LEU A 229 4.89 14.17 -9.13
C LEU A 229 4.46 13.30 -10.32
N GLY A 230 4.25 11.99 -10.11
CA GLY A 230 3.71 11.10 -11.14
C GLY A 230 2.34 11.57 -11.65
N LEU A 231 1.40 11.81 -10.74
CA LEU A 231 0.06 12.31 -11.09
C LEU A 231 0.08 13.64 -11.86
N LEU A 232 1.04 14.52 -11.54
CA LEU A 232 1.22 15.79 -12.24
C LEU A 232 1.79 15.57 -13.66
N LYS A 233 2.78 14.68 -13.81
CA LYS A 233 3.35 14.32 -15.12
C LYS A 233 2.31 13.68 -16.04
N ASP A 234 1.43 12.85 -15.48
CA ASP A 234 0.31 12.22 -16.20
C ASP A 234 -0.81 13.21 -16.54
N GLY A 235 -0.70 14.46 -16.09
CA GLY A 235 -1.69 15.52 -16.33
C GLY A 235 -3.00 15.35 -15.57
N LEU A 236 -3.04 14.46 -14.56
CA LEU A 236 -4.23 14.15 -13.78
C LEU A 236 -4.57 15.24 -12.75
N ILE A 237 -3.57 15.96 -12.27
CA ILE A 237 -3.72 17.07 -11.31
C ILE A 237 -3.06 18.35 -11.83
N THR A 238 -3.43 19.50 -11.27
CA THR A 238 -2.79 20.78 -11.58
C THR A 238 -1.51 20.97 -10.76
N GLU A 239 -0.60 21.83 -11.24
CA GLU A 239 0.59 22.23 -10.47
C GLU A 239 0.22 22.84 -9.11
N GLU A 240 -0.85 23.63 -9.07
CA GLU A 240 -1.38 24.20 -7.83
C GLU A 240 -1.77 23.12 -6.83
N GLU A 241 -2.51 22.10 -7.27
CA GLU A 241 -2.91 20.99 -6.40
C GLU A 241 -1.72 20.10 -6.01
N ALA A 242 -0.73 19.94 -6.90
CA ALA A 242 0.50 19.22 -6.57
C ALA A 242 1.28 19.92 -5.44
N LEU A 243 1.49 21.23 -5.54
CA LEU A 243 2.19 22.01 -4.52
C LEU A 243 1.45 22.04 -3.17
N LYS A 244 0.11 22.01 -3.16
CA LYS A 244 -0.69 21.95 -1.92
C LYS A 244 -0.60 20.61 -1.21
N ASN A 245 -0.43 19.51 -1.94
CA ASN A 245 -0.59 18.16 -1.42
C ASN A 245 0.73 17.39 -1.23
N CYS A 246 1.85 17.90 -1.76
CA CYS A 246 3.18 17.38 -1.47
C CYS A 246 3.65 17.76 -0.05
N ASN A 247 4.51 16.94 0.53
CA ASN A 247 5.14 17.18 1.81
C ASN A 247 6.28 18.22 1.70
N ASN A 248 6.96 18.30 0.53
CA ASN A 248 8.03 19.27 0.27
C ASN A 248 7.76 20.20 -0.93
N PRO A 249 6.89 21.24 -0.78
CA PRO A 249 6.51 22.13 -1.89
C PRO A 249 7.65 22.91 -2.52
N ASN A 250 8.64 23.32 -1.72
CA ASN A 250 9.79 24.06 -2.23
C ASN A 250 10.64 23.21 -3.17
N GLU A 251 10.84 21.94 -2.83
CA GLU A 251 11.63 21.01 -3.62
C GLU A 251 10.92 20.64 -4.92
N LEU A 252 9.62 20.37 -4.84
CA LEU A 252 8.78 20.17 -6.02
C LEU A 252 8.84 21.40 -6.95
N ALA A 253 8.72 22.61 -6.41
CA ALA A 253 8.78 23.85 -7.21
C ALA A 253 10.16 24.07 -7.89
N LEU A 254 11.26 23.70 -7.23
CA LEU A 254 12.60 23.74 -7.84
C LEU A 254 12.71 22.73 -8.98
N LYS A 255 12.20 21.51 -8.76
CA LYS A 255 12.21 20.44 -9.76
C LYS A 255 11.38 20.80 -11.00
N LEU A 256 10.21 21.41 -10.81
CA LEU A 256 9.36 21.91 -11.91
C LEU A 256 10.03 23.02 -12.73
N LYS A 257 10.95 23.78 -12.13
CA LYS A 257 11.79 24.78 -12.81
C LYS A 257 13.04 24.20 -13.48
N GLY A 258 13.21 22.88 -13.45
CA GLY A 258 14.38 22.18 -14.03
C GLY A 258 15.68 22.37 -13.24
N ILE A 259 15.58 22.75 -11.96
CA ILE A 259 16.75 22.93 -11.08
C ILE A 259 16.98 21.62 -10.33
N SER A 260 18.09 20.94 -10.64
CA SER A 260 18.55 19.73 -9.96
C SER A 260 19.08 20.05 -8.56
N SER A 261 18.56 19.34 -7.55
CA SER A 261 18.99 19.41 -6.16
C SER A 261 19.87 18.20 -5.81
N THR A 262 20.73 18.30 -4.80
CA THR A 262 21.52 17.14 -4.30
C THR A 262 20.66 15.97 -3.81
N SER A 263 19.34 16.18 -3.64
CA SER A 263 18.32 15.19 -3.29
C SER A 263 17.60 14.52 -4.47
N ASP A 264 18.01 14.77 -5.73
CA ASP A 264 17.27 14.32 -6.93
C ASP A 264 16.98 12.81 -7.02
N ARG A 265 17.76 11.96 -6.32
CA ARG A 265 17.57 10.51 -6.28
C ARG A 265 16.24 10.07 -5.65
N THR A 266 15.66 10.84 -4.74
CA THR A 266 14.42 10.49 -4.02
C THR A 266 13.15 10.86 -4.76
N TRP A 267 13.23 11.24 -6.05
CA TRP A 267 12.09 11.81 -6.77
C TRP A 267 11.83 11.19 -8.14
N LEU A 268 12.41 10.04 -8.45
CA LEU A 268 12.08 9.30 -9.67
C LEU A 268 10.73 8.58 -9.48
N PRO A 269 9.71 8.86 -10.32
CA PRO A 269 8.47 8.07 -10.35
C PRO A 269 8.73 6.62 -10.79
N VAL A 270 7.79 5.72 -10.48
CA VAL A 270 7.86 4.29 -10.82
C VAL A 270 8.05 4.09 -12.33
N ASP A 271 7.30 4.84 -13.16
CA ASP A 271 7.30 4.63 -14.62
C ASP A 271 8.56 5.17 -15.32
N ASP A 272 9.18 6.25 -14.82
CA ASP A 272 10.41 6.81 -15.41
C ASP A 272 11.67 6.02 -15.02
N ALA A 273 11.64 5.29 -13.90
CA ALA A 273 12.80 4.53 -13.43
C ALA A 273 13.10 3.29 -14.29
N HIS A 274 12.13 2.85 -15.10
CA HIS A 274 12.32 1.77 -16.07
C HIS A 274 13.14 2.21 -17.30
N ASP A 275 13.14 3.50 -17.64
CA ASP A 275 13.82 4.03 -18.84
C ASP A 275 15.30 4.41 -18.59
N GLU A 276 15.70 4.74 -17.36
CA GLU A 276 17.10 5.10 -17.05
C GLU A 276 18.05 3.90 -16.93
N ALA A 277 17.55 2.66 -16.88
CA ALA A 277 18.40 1.46 -16.87
C ALA A 277 19.11 1.19 -18.22
N GLY A 278 18.82 1.98 -19.27
CA GLY A 278 19.36 1.83 -20.62
C GLY A 278 20.57 2.70 -20.98
N LEU A 279 21.02 3.62 -20.12
CA LEU A 279 22.08 4.59 -20.45
C LEU A 279 23.32 4.41 -19.57
N ALA A 280 24.07 3.35 -19.84
CA ALA A 280 25.47 3.27 -19.40
C ALA A 280 26.33 4.21 -20.27
N PRO A 281 27.29 4.96 -19.68
CA PRO A 281 28.14 5.86 -20.44
C PRO A 281 29.07 5.08 -21.38
N SER A 282 29.03 5.43 -22.65
CA SER A 282 29.90 4.91 -23.70
C SER A 282 31.37 5.25 -23.41
N GLY A 283 32.13 4.27 -22.94
CA GLY A 283 33.59 4.29 -22.83
C GLY A 283 34.21 3.44 -23.95
N SER A 284 35.08 4.07 -24.73
CA SER A 284 35.79 3.54 -25.90
C SER A 284 36.74 2.39 -25.59
N GLY A 285 36.75 1.36 -26.45
CA GLY A 285 37.76 0.30 -26.45
C GLY A 285 37.48 -0.74 -27.54
N ALA A 286 38.12 -0.57 -28.70
CA ALA A 286 38.01 -1.45 -29.85
C ALA A 286 38.69 -2.82 -29.62
N ALA A 287 38.07 -3.91 -30.08
CA ALA A 287 38.70 -4.92 -30.95
C ALA A 287 37.74 -6.09 -31.30
N ALA A 288 37.47 -6.19 -32.61
CA ALA A 288 37.38 -7.38 -33.46
C ALA A 288 36.67 -8.68 -32.99
N GLY A 289 35.68 -9.12 -33.80
CA GLY A 289 35.25 -10.52 -33.82
C GLY A 289 33.97 -10.75 -34.63
N ALA A 290 34.12 -11.18 -35.89
CA ALA A 290 33.04 -11.40 -36.85
C ALA A 290 32.13 -12.61 -36.52
N GLY A 291 30.83 -12.51 -36.86
CA GLY A 291 29.89 -13.63 -36.88
C GLY A 291 28.49 -13.24 -37.37
N LYS A 292 28.13 -13.66 -38.59
CA LYS A 292 26.85 -13.44 -39.29
C LYS A 292 25.62 -14.05 -38.56
N PRO A 293 24.39 -13.60 -38.89
CA PRO A 293 23.16 -14.02 -38.23
C PRO A 293 22.59 -15.33 -38.82
N ARG A 294 22.04 -16.18 -37.94
CA ARG A 294 21.02 -17.20 -38.21
C ARG A 294 19.99 -17.01 -37.09
N GLY A 295 18.69 -16.97 -37.27
CA GLY A 295 17.80 -17.39 -38.35
C GLY A 295 16.50 -17.75 -37.62
N ARG A 296 15.37 -17.16 -38.04
CA ARG A 296 14.03 -17.45 -37.51
C ARG A 296 13.76 -18.96 -37.46
N ALA A 297 13.14 -19.42 -36.38
CA ALA A 297 12.29 -20.61 -36.40
C ALA A 297 11.13 -20.42 -35.41
N ALA A 298 9.93 -20.71 -35.89
CA ALA A 298 8.65 -20.60 -35.22
C ALA A 298 8.14 -22.01 -34.87
N LEU A 299 7.49 -22.13 -33.69
CA LEU A 299 6.43 -23.09 -33.27
C LEU A 299 6.76 -24.61 -33.37
N PRO A 300 6.00 -25.56 -32.76
CA PRO A 300 4.69 -25.52 -32.08
C PRO A 300 4.75 -26.04 -30.61
N GLY A 301 3.77 -25.89 -29.71
CA GLY A 301 2.35 -26.26 -29.79
C GLY A 301 2.19 -27.74 -29.42
N LEU A 302 1.79 -28.05 -28.18
CA LEU A 302 1.27 -29.36 -27.74
C LEU A 302 0.36 -29.15 -26.51
N GLU A 303 -0.91 -29.46 -26.75
CA GLU A 303 -1.97 -29.99 -25.86
C GLU A 303 -2.36 -29.24 -24.58
#